data_AF-T1DCZ0-F1
#
_entry.id   AF-T1DCZ0-F1
#
_cell.length_a   1.000
_cell.length_b   1.000
_cell.length_c   1.000
_cell.angle_alpha   90.00
_cell.angle_beta   90.00
_cell.angle_gamma   90.00
#
_symmetry.space_group_name_H-M   'P 1'
#
loop_
_entity.id
_entity.type
_entity.pdbx_description
1 polymer ?
#
loop_
_entity_poly.entity_id
_entity_poly.type
_entity_poly.pdbx_seq_one_letter_code
_entity_poly.pdbx_strand_id
1 'polypeptide(L)'
;SVSPNGPGGSDQGGLVMRSFQDGQYNVTFDGIPFVDGADFTHHVNAYFLGQDTGEVTVDRGPGRASTVGDATYGGTIALRSNDPQGDPTATVRSQIGSFNSRLVGFQYDTGVMQNYGDASGFIDYNHYQTDGALT
;
A
#
# COMPACT_ATOMS: atom_id res chain seq x y z
N SER A 1 -11.77 5.01 17.79
CA SER A 1 -12.71 5.65 16.86
C SER A 1 -11.92 5.95 15.60
N VAL A 2 -12.14 5.18 14.55
CA VAL A 2 -11.45 5.36 13.27
C VAL A 2 -12.27 6.36 12.46
N SER A 3 -11.74 7.57 12.27
CA SER A 3 -12.49 8.69 11.72
C SER A 3 -12.31 8.75 10.20
N PRO A 4 -13.36 8.58 9.39
CA PRO A 4 -13.26 8.73 7.94
C PRO A 4 -13.08 10.20 7.56
N ASN A 5 -11.85 10.63 7.28
CA ASN A 5 -11.53 12.03 7.01
C ASN A 5 -11.38 12.38 5.51
N GLY A 6 -12.15 11.69 4.66
CA GLY A 6 -12.07 11.84 3.20
C GLY A 6 -10.95 11.03 2.54
N PRO A 7 -10.83 11.08 1.19
CA PRO A 7 -9.82 10.32 0.45
C PRO A 7 -8.40 10.67 0.90
N GLY A 8 -7.65 9.67 1.37
CA GLY A 8 -6.27 9.83 1.85
C GLY A 8 -6.10 10.29 3.30
N GLY A 9 -7.19 10.64 4.01
CA GLY A 9 -7.15 11.10 5.41
C GLY A 9 -7.77 10.13 6.43
N SER A 10 -8.40 9.05 5.97
CA SER A 10 -9.02 8.04 6.85
C SER A 10 -7.99 7.04 7.34
N ASP A 11 -8.12 6.58 8.59
CA ASP A 11 -7.32 5.51 9.21
C ASP A 11 -7.97 4.11 9.00
N GLN A 12 -9.17 4.05 8.42
CA GLN A 12 -9.79 2.79 8.00
C GLN A 12 -10.36 2.94 6.58
N GLY A 13 -9.98 2.02 5.69
CA GLY A 13 -10.41 2.03 4.28
C GLY A 13 -11.85 1.56 4.07
N GLY A 14 -12.48 0.93 5.08
CA GLY A 14 -13.84 0.40 4.98
C GLY A 14 -13.99 -0.71 3.92
N LEU A 15 -12.89 -1.40 3.59
CA LEU A 15 -12.88 -2.41 2.54
C LEU A 15 -13.59 -3.68 3.02
N VAL A 16 -14.45 -4.22 2.14
CA VAL A 16 -15.21 -5.45 2.36
C VAL A 16 -14.98 -6.41 1.19
N MET A 17 -14.66 -7.67 1.48
CA MET A 17 -14.48 -8.71 0.47
C MET A 17 -15.61 -9.72 0.57
N ARG A 18 -16.56 -9.69 -0.38
CA ARG A 18 -17.71 -10.62 -0.39
C ARG A 18 -18.41 -10.71 0.99
N SER A 19 -18.70 -9.56 1.59
CA SER A 19 -19.31 -9.44 2.93
C SER A 19 -18.42 -9.83 4.11
N PHE A 20 -17.18 -10.27 3.88
CA PHE A 20 -16.16 -10.35 4.93
C PHE A 20 -15.63 -8.94 5.20
N GLN A 21 -15.79 -8.51 6.45
CA GLN A 21 -15.29 -7.24 6.93
C GLN A 21 -13.79 -7.32 7.24
N ASP A 22 -13.18 -6.18 7.51
CA ASP A 22 -11.79 -6.12 7.97
C ASP A 22 -11.58 -7.01 9.21
N GLY A 23 -10.42 -7.67 9.28
CA GLY A 23 -10.15 -8.77 10.22
C GLY A 23 -10.72 -10.14 9.83
N GLN A 24 -11.35 -10.26 8.66
CA GLN A 24 -11.84 -11.53 8.11
C GLN A 24 -11.30 -11.87 6.71
N TYR A 25 -10.34 -11.08 6.25
CA TYR A 25 -9.51 -11.36 5.09
C TYR A 25 -8.06 -11.00 5.44
N ASN A 26 -7.13 -11.61 4.74
CA ASN A 26 -5.69 -11.39 4.90
C ASN A 26 -5.23 -10.23 4.01
N VAL A 27 -4.27 -9.42 4.48
CA VAL A 27 -3.52 -8.46 3.65
C VAL A 27 -2.04 -8.77 3.77
N THR A 28 -1.34 -8.82 2.65
CA THR A 28 0.12 -9.00 2.63
C THR A 28 0.80 -7.93 1.82
N PHE A 29 1.99 -7.51 2.22
CA PHE A 29 2.87 -6.68 1.41
C PHE A 29 4.18 -7.43 1.16
N ASP A 30 4.53 -7.63 -0.12
CA ASP A 30 5.68 -8.45 -0.54
C ASP A 30 5.70 -9.85 0.12
N GLY A 31 4.50 -10.42 0.31
CA GLY A 31 4.30 -11.73 0.92
C GLY A 31 4.35 -11.75 2.45
N ILE A 32 4.58 -10.62 3.10
CA ILE A 32 4.59 -10.49 4.57
C ILE A 32 3.17 -10.11 5.02
N PRO A 33 2.53 -10.88 5.93
CA PRO A 33 1.25 -10.51 6.51
C PRO A 33 1.35 -9.16 7.23
N PHE A 34 0.51 -8.22 6.84
CA PHE A 34 0.36 -6.94 7.50
C PHE A 34 -0.90 -7.00 8.34
N VAL A 35 -0.81 -6.77 9.64
CA VAL A 35 -1.94 -7.01 10.54
C VAL A 35 -1.75 -6.27 11.88
N ASP A 36 -2.85 -5.77 12.46
CA ASP A 36 -2.85 -5.40 13.87
C ASP A 36 -2.87 -6.64 14.75
N GLY A 37 -1.90 -6.75 15.66
CA GLY A 37 -1.76 -7.90 16.56
C GLY A 37 -2.91 -8.03 17.58
N ALA A 38 -3.77 -7.03 17.73
CA ALA A 38 -4.89 -7.06 18.67
C ALA A 38 -6.14 -7.79 18.13
N ASP A 39 -6.53 -7.53 16.88
CA ASP A 39 -7.83 -7.96 16.35
C ASP A 39 -7.83 -8.34 14.86
N PHE A 40 -6.64 -8.47 14.27
CA PHE A 40 -6.41 -8.79 12.87
C PHE A 40 -6.90 -7.76 11.85
N THR A 41 -7.32 -6.58 12.29
CA THR A 41 -7.74 -5.50 11.40
C THR A 41 -6.54 -4.75 10.81
N HIS A 42 -6.80 -3.91 9.80
CA HIS A 42 -5.78 -3.14 9.11
C HIS A 42 -6.07 -1.64 9.27
N HIS A 43 -5.30 -0.99 10.15
CA HIS A 43 -5.32 0.47 10.28
C HIS A 43 -4.48 1.05 9.14
N VAL A 44 -5.10 1.84 8.27
CA VAL A 44 -4.52 2.33 7.01
C VAL A 44 -4.59 3.84 6.98
N ASN A 45 -3.53 4.52 7.44
CA ASN A 45 -3.41 5.96 7.22
C ASN A 45 -2.34 6.34 6.18
N ALA A 46 -1.30 5.51 5.94
CA ALA A 46 -0.33 5.71 4.84
C ALA A 46 0.68 4.55 4.62
N TYR A 47 0.39 3.29 4.95
CA TYR A 47 1.45 2.25 4.98
C TYR A 47 1.96 1.79 3.61
N PHE A 48 1.07 1.70 2.61
CA PHE A 48 1.42 1.30 1.25
C PHE A 48 0.92 2.38 0.30
N LEU A 49 1.81 3.31 -0.03
CA LEU A 49 1.45 4.40 -0.93
C LEU A 49 1.23 3.83 -2.34
N GLY A 50 0.20 4.32 -3.03
CA GLY A 50 -0.14 3.85 -4.37
C GLY A 50 0.99 4.05 -5.37
N GLN A 51 1.84 5.07 -5.19
CA GLN A 51 3.01 5.25 -6.05
C GLN A 51 4.11 4.21 -5.81
N ASP A 52 4.15 3.54 -4.66
CA ASP A 52 5.16 2.54 -4.30
C ASP A 52 4.66 1.11 -4.51
N THR A 53 3.40 0.95 -4.93
CA THR A 53 2.74 -0.35 -5.13
C THR A 53 2.62 -0.67 -6.61
N GLY A 54 3.33 -1.70 -7.06
CA GLY A 54 3.35 -2.13 -8.46
C GLY A 54 2.18 -3.06 -8.82
N GLU A 55 1.74 -3.89 -7.88
CA GLU A 55 0.62 -4.81 -8.10
C GLU A 55 -0.28 -4.96 -6.87
N VAL A 56 -1.58 -5.11 -7.11
CA VAL A 56 -2.55 -5.59 -6.13
C VAL A 56 -3.26 -6.82 -6.69
N THR A 57 -3.09 -7.97 -6.05
CA THR A 57 -3.78 -9.22 -6.36
C THR A 57 -4.85 -9.51 -5.31
N VAL A 58 -6.06 -9.88 -5.76
CA VAL A 58 -7.19 -10.20 -4.87
C VAL A 58 -7.65 -11.63 -5.12
N ASP A 59 -7.22 -12.52 -4.23
CA ASP A 59 -7.64 -13.92 -4.20
C ASP A 59 -8.79 -14.10 -3.22
N ARG A 60 -9.94 -14.53 -3.74
CA ARG A 60 -11.17 -14.63 -2.94
C ARG A 60 -11.35 -16.04 -2.39
N GLY A 61 -11.71 -16.14 -1.11
CA GLY A 61 -11.86 -17.40 -0.36
C GLY A 61 -10.57 -17.85 0.34
N PRO A 62 -10.62 -18.93 1.13
CA PRO A 62 -9.58 -19.30 2.10
C PRO A 62 -8.18 -19.59 1.53
N GLY A 63 -8.03 -19.66 0.21
CA GLY A 63 -6.78 -19.97 -0.45
C GLY A 63 -6.41 -21.45 -0.35
N ARG A 64 -5.11 -21.74 -0.45
CA ARG A 64 -4.53 -23.08 -0.34
C ARG A 64 -3.97 -23.27 1.06
N ALA A 65 -3.62 -24.52 1.41
CA ALA A 65 -2.89 -24.80 2.65
C ALA A 65 -1.53 -24.07 2.75
N SER A 66 -1.00 -23.59 1.62
CA SER A 66 0.24 -22.80 1.55
C SER A 66 0.01 -21.29 1.68
N THR A 67 -1.23 -20.82 1.82
CA THR A 67 -1.52 -19.39 1.97
C THR A 67 -1.04 -18.94 3.35
N VAL A 68 -0.17 -17.92 3.37
CA VAL A 68 0.44 -17.36 4.58
C VAL A 68 -0.34 -16.14 5.05
N GLY A 69 -0.62 -16.06 6.34
CA GLY A 69 -1.25 -14.92 6.99
C GLY A 69 -2.43 -15.31 7.88
N ASP A 70 -3.03 -14.31 8.50
CA ASP A 70 -4.13 -14.47 9.43
C ASP A 70 -5.48 -14.23 8.73
N ALA A 71 -6.57 -14.73 9.32
CA ALA A 71 -7.94 -14.46 8.88
C ALA A 71 -8.22 -14.69 7.37
N THR A 72 -7.59 -15.69 6.74
CA THR A 72 -7.68 -15.92 5.28
C THR A 72 -9.07 -16.31 4.77
N TYR A 73 -10.05 -16.55 5.65
CA TYR A 73 -11.39 -17.07 5.35
C TYR A 73 -12.10 -16.34 4.20
N GLY A 74 -12.06 -15.01 4.20
CA GLY A 74 -12.67 -14.19 3.16
C GLY A 74 -11.84 -14.11 1.87
N GLY A 75 -10.52 -14.25 1.99
CA GLY A 75 -9.57 -14.06 0.90
C GLY A 75 -8.24 -13.51 1.36
N THR A 76 -7.36 -13.25 0.38
CA THR A 76 -6.10 -12.53 0.55
C THR A 76 -6.01 -11.39 -0.45
N ILE A 77 -5.61 -10.22 0.04
CA ILE A 77 -5.23 -9.07 -0.76
C ILE A 77 -3.72 -8.95 -0.69
N ALA A 78 -3.05 -9.27 -1.77
CA ALA A 78 -1.59 -9.23 -1.85
C ALA A 78 -1.14 -7.98 -2.60
N LEU A 79 -0.44 -7.10 -1.89
CA LEU A 79 0.24 -5.92 -2.41
C LEU A 79 1.69 -6.29 -2.72
N ARG A 80 2.21 -5.83 -3.86
CA ARG A 80 3.64 -5.92 -4.18
C ARG A 80 4.21 -4.53 -4.42
N SER A 81 5.41 -4.28 -3.91
CA SER A 81 6.16 -3.07 -4.19
C SER A 81 6.53 -2.96 -5.68
N ASN A 82 6.90 -1.76 -6.12
CA ASN A 82 7.44 -1.56 -7.46
C ASN A 82 8.77 -2.31 -7.64
N ASP A 83 9.01 -2.78 -8.87
CA ASP A 83 10.34 -3.18 -9.29
C ASP A 83 11.18 -1.94 -9.66
N PRO A 84 12.49 -1.92 -9.36
CA PRO A 84 13.38 -0.88 -9.84
C PRO A 84 13.40 -0.79 -11.37
N GLN A 85 13.52 0.42 -11.91
CA GLN A 85 13.58 0.62 -13.34
C GLN A 85 14.91 0.13 -13.95
N GLY A 86 14.87 -0.20 -15.24
CA GLY A 86 16.04 -0.66 -15.98
C GLY A 86 17.09 0.45 -16.20
N ASP A 87 16.62 1.68 -16.38
CA ASP A 87 17.46 2.85 -16.64
C ASP A 87 17.43 3.83 -15.46
N PRO A 88 18.54 4.56 -15.19
CA PRO A 88 18.57 5.57 -14.14
C PRO A 88 17.54 6.67 -14.41
N THR A 89 16.62 6.86 -13.46
CA THR A 89 15.46 7.74 -13.67
C THR A 89 15.17 8.56 -12.41
N ALA A 90 14.88 9.85 -12.59
CA ALA A 90 14.38 10.72 -11.54
C ALA A 90 12.94 11.11 -11.84
N THR A 91 12.03 10.82 -10.91
CA THR A 91 10.60 11.10 -11.07
C THR A 91 10.13 12.06 -9.99
N VAL A 92 9.54 13.19 -10.39
CA VAL A 92 8.88 14.13 -9.48
C VAL A 92 7.36 13.97 -9.59
N ARG A 93 6.67 13.88 -8.46
CA ARG A 93 5.20 13.80 -8.37
C ARG A 93 4.65 15.01 -7.63
N SER A 94 3.53 15.53 -8.12
CA SER A 94 2.78 16.58 -7.44
C SER A 94 1.29 16.34 -7.68
N GLN A 95 0.50 16.41 -6.61
CA GLN A 95 -0.95 16.27 -6.67
C GLN A 95 -1.60 17.35 -5.79
N ILE A 96 -2.74 17.87 -6.26
CA ILE A 96 -3.59 18.80 -5.52
C ILE A 96 -5.03 18.32 -5.59
N GLY A 97 -5.80 18.52 -4.52
CA GLY A 97 -7.19 18.08 -4.46
C GLY A 97 -8.02 18.89 -3.45
N SER A 98 -9.28 18.50 -3.32
CA SER A 98 -10.21 19.07 -2.33
C SER A 98 -9.67 18.96 -0.89
N PHE A 99 -10.25 19.74 0.03
CA PHE A 99 -9.84 19.77 1.44
C PHE A 99 -8.38 20.19 1.63
N ASN A 100 -7.90 21.10 0.78
CA ASN A 100 -6.51 21.57 0.78
C ASN A 100 -5.48 20.41 0.70
N SER A 101 -5.87 19.31 0.03
CA SER A 101 -5.02 18.13 -0.09
C SER A 101 -3.89 18.39 -1.06
N ARG A 102 -2.66 18.14 -0.63
CA ARG A 102 -1.45 18.28 -1.45
C ARG A 102 -0.49 17.11 -1.21
N LEU A 103 0.07 16.58 -2.29
CA LEU A 103 1.16 15.60 -2.27
C LEU A 103 2.32 16.14 -3.10
N VAL A 104 3.53 16.05 -2.57
CA VAL A 104 4.76 16.25 -3.35
C VAL A 104 5.67 15.06 -3.09
N GLY A 105 6.22 14.48 -4.15
CA GLY A 105 7.08 13.30 -4.07
C GLY A 105 8.26 13.35 -5.02
N PHE A 106 9.31 12.62 -4.67
CA PHE A 106 10.52 12.44 -5.47
C PHE A 106 10.96 10.99 -5.38
N GLN A 107 11.21 10.37 -6.53
CA GLN A 107 11.79 9.03 -6.65
C GLN A 107 13.07 9.12 -7.47
N TYR A 108 14.06 8.33 -7.07
CA TYR A 108 15.25 8.09 -7.87
C TYR A 108 15.51 6.59 -8.00
N ASP A 109 15.58 6.11 -9.23
CA ASP A 109 15.98 4.76 -9.62
C ASP A 109 17.43 4.76 -10.06
N THR A 110 18.20 3.78 -9.60
CA THR A 110 19.60 3.62 -9.99
C THR A 110 19.77 3.12 -11.43
N GLY A 111 18.72 2.55 -12.03
CA GLY A 111 18.86 1.65 -13.16
C GLY A 111 19.57 0.34 -12.77
N VAL A 112 19.76 -0.55 -13.75
CA VAL A 112 20.62 -1.72 -13.58
C VAL A 112 22.08 -1.29 -13.54
N MET A 113 22.74 -1.49 -12.40
CA MET A 113 24.14 -1.14 -12.22
C MET A 113 25.06 -2.28 -12.66
N GLN A 114 25.34 -2.37 -13.96
CA GLN A 114 26.16 -3.44 -14.56
C GLN A 114 27.54 -3.64 -13.89
N ASN A 115 28.17 -2.55 -13.46
CA ASN A 115 29.48 -2.60 -12.77
C ASN A 115 29.40 -3.13 -11.32
N TYR A 116 28.20 -3.39 -10.80
CA TYR A 116 27.93 -3.85 -9.44
C TYR A 116 27.11 -5.16 -9.43
N GLY A 117 27.27 -5.99 -10.46
CA GLY A 117 26.60 -7.30 -10.54
C GLY A 117 25.12 -7.20 -10.84
N ASP A 118 24.73 -6.24 -11.68
CA ASP A 118 23.34 -5.98 -12.10
C ASP A 118 22.39 -5.62 -10.94
N ALA A 119 22.93 -5.15 -9.82
CA ALA A 119 22.13 -4.62 -8.72
C ALA A 119 21.30 -3.43 -9.20
N SER A 120 20.06 -3.35 -8.73
CA SER A 120 19.15 -2.23 -8.98
C SER A 120 18.38 -1.90 -7.71
N GLY A 121 17.94 -0.65 -7.60
CA GLY A 121 17.13 -0.17 -6.50
C GLY A 121 16.55 1.20 -6.79
N PHE A 122 15.59 1.60 -5.97
CA PHE A 122 15.08 2.96 -5.97
C PHE A 122 14.91 3.48 -4.54
N ILE A 123 14.90 4.80 -4.42
CA ILE A 123 14.55 5.50 -3.19
C ILE A 123 13.41 6.44 -3.52
N ASP A 124 12.36 6.40 -2.70
CA ASP A 124 11.20 7.25 -2.83
C ASP A 124 10.96 8.07 -1.54
N TYR A 125 10.54 9.32 -1.72
CA TYR A 125 10.10 10.21 -0.67
C TYR A 125 8.79 10.88 -1.06
N ASN A 126 7.79 10.86 -0.19
CA ASN A 126 6.53 11.59 -0.36
C ASN A 126 6.18 12.41 0.88
N HIS A 127 5.61 13.59 0.64
CA HIS A 127 5.00 14.43 1.65
C HIS A 127 3.55 14.72 1.28
N TYR A 128 2.62 14.18 2.05
CA TYR A 128 1.18 14.39 1.89
C TYR A 128 0.60 15.19 3.05
N GLN A 129 -0.26 16.15 2.75
CA GLN A 129 -1.00 16.94 3.73
C GLN A 129 -2.42 17.18 3.24
N THR A 130 -3.37 17.21 4.17
CA THR A 130 -4.78 17.53 3.92
C THR A 130 -5.39 18.12 5.18
N ASP A 131 -6.33 19.04 5.02
CA ASP A 131 -7.15 19.50 6.14
C ASP A 131 -8.20 18.43 6.49
N GLY A 132 -8.57 17.58 5.52
CA GLY A 132 -9.55 16.52 5.70
C GLY A 132 -10.98 16.95 5.43
N ALA A 133 -11.85 15.96 5.20
CA ALA A 133 -13.23 16.22 4.81
C ALA A 133 -14.16 16.58 5.98
N LEU A 134 -13.76 16.29 7.23
CA LEU A 134 -14.59 16.49 8.43
C LEU A 134 -14.12 17.65 9.32
N THR A 135 -13.22 18.50 8.83
CA THR A 135 -12.81 19.75 9.49
C THR A 135 -13.74 20.91 9.23
#